data_AF-A0A7V5RNW7-F1
#
_entry.id   AF-A0A7V5RNW7-F1
#
_cell.length_a   1.000
_cell.length_b   1.000
_cell.length_c   1.000
_cell.angle_alpha   90.00
_cell.angle_beta   90.00
_cell.angle_gamma   90.00
#
_symmetry.space_group_name_H-M   'P 1'
#
loop_
_entity.id
_entity.type
_entity.pdbx_description
1 polymer ?
#
loop_
_entity_poly.entity_id
_entity_poly.type
_entity_poly.pdbx_seq_one_letter_code
_entity_poly.pdbx_strand_id
1 'polypeptide(L)'
;MLGKLKKVFRMSPGEIFFRIGEQIRIRREKANARRELSEVSRPEFNFFEKGHADWFEMYRSSGVLKLWEDKAFCRRLSAPLDEEKKERFLKDYRREVEESLARADKLLEHKFSFLGVSFTLPDPIPWQSDPLSLTPYPQGFYRDIDIFTNKNAGDIKHVWEVNRLQFLIELAKAAWLSGEEKYSEKLEEWLLDWIDKNPYKQGVAWASALEVGVRVTALVWTLEFYRATEKPKPYVVAAMLKLIYLSGSYLYENLSIYFSPYNHLIGEAAGLFLAGYLFPGFRDARKWEKRAWQVLTDQIEKQFHPDGASVEQASFYHHFTLGFYLQAV
;
A
#
# COMPACT_ATOMS: atom_id res chain seq x y z
N MET A 1 -14.25 12.32 -32.32
CA MET A 1 -15.50 12.56 -31.56
C MET A 1 -16.47 11.37 -31.58
N LEU A 2 -16.72 10.72 -32.74
CA LEU A 2 -17.64 9.58 -32.86
C LEU A 2 -17.35 8.37 -31.94
N GLY A 3 -16.08 8.04 -31.67
CA GLY A 3 -15.72 6.91 -30.79
C GLY A 3 -16.09 7.13 -29.33
N LYS A 4 -15.98 8.37 -28.82
CA LYS A 4 -16.37 8.72 -27.44
C LYS A 4 -17.90 8.68 -27.28
N LEU A 5 -18.64 9.16 -28.28
CA LEU A 5 -20.11 9.09 -28.32
C LEU A 5 -20.61 7.64 -28.33
N LYS A 6 -20.04 6.76 -29.17
CA LYS A 6 -20.37 5.32 -29.19
C LYS A 6 -20.14 4.62 -27.85
N LYS A 7 -19.11 5.04 -27.08
CA LYS A 7 -18.83 4.48 -25.75
C LYS A 7 -19.91 4.87 -24.74
N VAL A 8 -20.37 6.12 -24.77
CA VAL A 8 -21.45 6.62 -23.90
C VAL A 8 -22.78 5.89 -24.17
N PHE A 9 -23.12 5.63 -25.43
CA PHE A 9 -24.35 4.90 -25.77
C PHE A 9 -24.38 3.43 -25.33
N ARG A 10 -23.23 2.87 -24.90
CA ARG A 10 -23.13 1.50 -24.36
C ARG A 10 -23.13 1.44 -22.83
N MET A 11 -23.06 2.60 -22.16
CA MET A 11 -23.01 2.67 -20.70
C MET A 11 -24.42 2.57 -20.12
N SER A 12 -24.54 1.91 -18.97
CA SER A 12 -25.77 1.97 -18.19
C SER A 12 -25.98 3.40 -17.65
N PRO A 13 -27.23 3.81 -17.35
CA PRO A 13 -27.48 5.08 -16.68
C PRO A 13 -26.67 5.25 -15.40
N GLY A 14 -26.54 4.18 -14.60
CA GLY A 14 -25.74 4.17 -13.37
C GLY A 14 -24.26 4.47 -13.62
N GLU A 15 -23.67 3.90 -14.68
CA GLU A 15 -22.28 4.18 -15.04
C GLU A 15 -22.10 5.64 -15.51
N ILE A 16 -23.05 6.19 -16.28
CA ILE A 16 -23.00 7.59 -16.72
C ILE A 16 -23.02 8.54 -15.51
N PHE A 17 -23.97 8.36 -14.59
CA PHE A 17 -24.05 9.17 -13.37
C PHE A 17 -22.78 9.04 -12.51
N PHE A 18 -22.25 7.82 -12.36
CA PHE A 18 -21.00 7.59 -11.66
C PHE A 18 -19.85 8.39 -12.29
N ARG A 19 -19.64 8.29 -13.60
CA ARG A 19 -18.54 8.96 -14.30
C ARG A 19 -18.65 10.48 -14.25
N ILE A 20 -19.86 11.05 -14.33
CA ILE A 20 -20.07 12.49 -14.17
C ILE A 20 -19.70 12.93 -12.74
N GLY A 21 -20.20 12.20 -11.73
CA GLY A 21 -19.86 12.45 -10.33
C GLY A 21 -18.35 12.36 -10.07
N GLU A 22 -17.70 11.36 -10.64
CA GLU A 22 -16.25 11.16 -10.56
C GLU A 22 -15.50 12.36 -11.13
N GLN A 23 -15.87 12.85 -12.32
CA GLN A 23 -15.24 14.03 -12.93
C GLN A 23 -15.39 15.29 -12.08
N ILE A 24 -16.55 15.50 -11.46
CA ILE A 24 -16.76 16.63 -10.54
C ILE A 24 -15.88 16.48 -9.30
N ARG A 25 -15.82 15.28 -8.72
CA ARG A 25 -14.96 14.97 -7.55
C ARG A 25 -13.49 15.22 -7.86
N ILE A 26 -12.97 14.69 -8.97
CA ILE A 26 -11.57 14.87 -9.40
C ILE A 26 -11.22 16.34 -9.55
N ARG A 27 -12.10 17.15 -10.16
CA ARG A 27 -11.86 18.59 -10.31
C ARG A 27 -11.77 19.30 -8.96
N ARG A 28 -12.64 18.94 -8.01
CA ARG A 28 -12.61 19.48 -6.64
C ARG A 28 -11.35 19.05 -5.90
N GLU A 29 -11.01 17.77 -5.97
CA GLU A 29 -9.80 17.18 -5.39
C GLU A 29 -8.54 17.88 -5.91
N LYS A 30 -8.43 18.05 -7.23
CA LYS A 30 -7.32 18.78 -7.85
C LYS A 30 -7.24 20.23 -7.39
N ALA A 31 -8.38 20.94 -7.32
CA ALA A 31 -8.42 22.31 -6.84
C ALA A 31 -7.99 22.43 -5.37
N ASN A 32 -8.26 21.41 -4.56
CA ASN A 32 -7.94 21.37 -3.13
C ASN A 32 -6.61 20.67 -2.82
N ALA A 33 -5.93 20.03 -3.78
CA ALA A 33 -4.80 19.14 -3.52
C ALA A 33 -3.69 19.79 -2.69
N ARG A 34 -3.34 21.05 -2.96
CA ARG A 34 -2.34 21.79 -2.16
C ARG A 34 -2.80 22.04 -0.73
N ARG A 35 -4.08 22.32 -0.53
CA ARG A 35 -4.68 22.52 0.79
C ARG A 35 -4.74 21.21 1.56
N GLU A 36 -5.20 20.13 0.93
CA GLU A 36 -5.22 18.78 1.52
C GLU A 36 -3.81 18.36 1.94
N LEU A 37 -2.81 18.57 1.05
CA LEU A 37 -1.42 18.28 1.37
C LEU A 37 -0.93 19.13 2.56
N SER A 38 -1.21 20.43 2.56
CA SER A 38 -0.87 21.31 3.69
C SER A 38 -1.55 20.90 5.00
N GLU A 39 -2.78 20.36 4.92
CA GLU A 39 -3.51 19.86 6.08
C GLU A 39 -2.87 18.61 6.65
N VAL A 40 -2.57 17.62 5.80
CA VAL A 40 -2.01 16.34 6.27
C VAL A 40 -0.55 16.45 6.69
N SER A 41 0.22 17.40 6.17
CA SER A 41 1.62 17.61 6.55
C SER A 41 1.79 18.29 7.91
N ARG A 42 0.71 18.86 8.46
CA ARG A 42 0.75 19.53 9.76
C ARG A 42 1.01 18.55 10.90
N PRO A 43 1.76 18.96 11.94
CA PRO A 43 1.92 18.15 13.14
C PRO A 43 0.58 17.85 13.84
N GLU A 44 -0.39 18.76 13.79
CA GLU A 44 -1.72 18.62 14.39
C GLU A 44 -2.68 17.69 13.62
N PHE A 45 -2.25 17.10 12.50
CA PHE A 45 -3.10 16.19 11.73
C PHE A 45 -3.46 14.94 12.55
N ASN A 46 -4.69 14.91 13.05
CA ASN A 46 -5.25 13.80 13.82
C ASN A 46 -6.17 12.95 12.94
N PHE A 47 -5.78 11.69 12.75
CA PHE A 47 -6.50 10.71 11.96
C PHE A 47 -7.23 9.65 12.79
N PHE A 48 -7.30 9.83 14.11
CA PHE A 48 -8.05 8.98 15.03
C PHE A 48 -9.53 9.40 15.15
N GLU A 49 -10.36 8.47 15.63
CA GLU A 49 -11.76 8.75 15.94
C GLU A 49 -11.91 9.83 17.03
N LYS A 50 -13.02 10.58 16.99
CA LYS A 50 -13.31 11.61 18.00
C LYS A 50 -13.42 10.98 19.38
N GLY A 51 -12.87 11.66 20.40
CA GLY A 51 -12.89 11.18 21.78
C GLY A 51 -11.62 10.49 22.23
N HIS A 52 -10.68 10.21 21.31
CA HIS A 52 -9.39 9.60 21.59
C HIS A 52 -8.23 10.60 21.58
N ALA A 53 -8.31 11.61 22.44
CA ALA A 53 -7.23 12.60 22.59
C ALA A 53 -5.94 11.96 23.11
N ASP A 54 -6.08 10.95 23.97
CA ASP A 54 -5.02 10.10 24.49
C ASP A 54 -4.25 9.37 23.38
N TRP A 55 -4.93 8.77 22.39
CA TRP A 55 -4.26 8.14 21.25
C TRP A 55 -3.46 9.14 20.43
N PHE A 56 -3.97 10.37 20.29
CA PHE A 56 -3.25 11.42 19.58
C PHE A 56 -1.97 11.83 20.31
N GLU A 57 -2.02 11.98 21.63
CA GLU A 57 -0.83 12.24 22.45
C GLU A 57 0.17 11.07 22.42
N MET A 58 -0.31 9.82 22.46
CA MET A 58 0.53 8.64 22.30
C MET A 58 1.22 8.64 20.94
N TYR A 59 0.47 8.87 19.86
CA TYR A 59 0.99 8.92 18.49
C TYR A 59 2.11 9.96 18.30
N ARG A 60 2.01 11.11 18.97
CA ARG A 60 3.01 12.20 18.87
C ARG A 60 4.20 12.03 19.80
N SER A 61 4.20 11.01 20.64
CA SER A 61 5.27 10.73 21.60
C SER A 61 5.87 9.34 21.34
N SER A 62 6.77 8.90 22.22
CA SER A 62 7.22 7.51 22.24
C SER A 62 6.09 6.52 22.60
N GLY A 63 4.92 7.02 23.03
CA GLY A 63 3.74 6.24 23.38
C GLY A 63 3.08 5.50 22.21
N VAL A 64 3.40 5.82 20.95
CA VAL A 64 2.80 5.19 19.76
C VAL A 64 2.97 3.67 19.74
N LEU A 65 4.04 3.15 20.34
CA LEU A 65 4.27 1.71 20.47
C LEU A 65 3.22 1.03 21.37
N LYS A 66 2.70 1.76 22.37
CA LYS A 66 1.67 1.26 23.32
C LYS A 66 0.28 1.23 22.72
N LEU A 67 0.04 1.90 21.59
CA LEU A 67 -1.24 1.79 20.88
C LEU A 67 -1.57 0.34 20.52
N TRP A 68 -0.55 -0.51 20.37
CA TRP A 68 -0.73 -1.93 20.06
C TRP A 68 -1.25 -2.79 21.22
N GLU A 69 -1.23 -2.25 22.44
CA GLU A 69 -1.80 -2.87 23.63
C GLU A 69 -3.33 -2.63 23.70
N ASP A 70 -3.80 -1.58 23.01
CA ASP A 70 -5.22 -1.20 22.98
C ASP A 70 -5.96 -1.92 21.83
N LYS A 71 -6.83 -2.86 22.20
CA LYS A 71 -7.68 -3.60 21.26
C LYS A 71 -8.75 -2.74 20.59
N ALA A 72 -9.08 -1.58 21.15
CA ALA A 72 -9.96 -0.62 20.51
C ALA A 72 -9.23 0.15 19.40
N PHE A 73 -7.90 0.27 19.49
CA PHE A 73 -7.08 0.89 18.45
C PHE A 73 -6.77 -0.06 17.30
N CYS A 74 -6.27 -1.28 17.59
CA CYS A 74 -5.80 -2.22 16.58
C CYS A 74 -6.33 -3.65 16.76
N ARG A 75 -6.47 -4.35 15.63
CA ARG A 75 -6.61 -5.81 15.56
C ARG A 75 -5.28 -6.40 15.11
N ARG A 76 -5.00 -7.63 15.50
CA ARG A 76 -3.76 -8.31 15.13
C ARG A 76 -3.91 -9.00 13.78
N LEU A 77 -2.94 -8.79 12.89
CA LEU A 77 -2.83 -9.52 11.63
C LEU A 77 -2.41 -10.97 11.85
N SER A 78 -1.56 -11.22 12.85
CA SER A 78 -1.01 -12.53 13.19
C SER A 78 -0.89 -12.71 14.70
N ALA A 79 -0.55 -13.93 15.14
CA ALA A 79 -0.06 -14.10 16.51
C ALA A 79 1.24 -13.29 16.71
N PRO A 80 1.54 -12.80 17.94
CA PRO A 80 2.76 -12.05 18.20
C PRO A 80 4.01 -12.74 17.68
N LEU A 81 4.92 -12.00 17.05
CA LEU A 81 6.22 -12.49 16.62
C LEU A 81 7.20 -12.45 17.80
N ASP A 82 6.93 -13.32 18.78
CA ASP A 82 7.74 -13.46 20.01
C ASP A 82 9.06 -14.22 19.77
N GLU A 83 9.93 -14.19 20.78
CA GLU A 83 11.26 -14.80 20.70
C GLU A 83 11.18 -16.33 20.56
N GLU A 84 10.17 -16.98 21.15
CA GLU A 84 9.95 -18.42 21.00
C GLU A 84 9.69 -18.80 19.54
N LYS A 85 8.82 -18.05 18.84
CA LYS A 85 8.57 -18.27 17.40
C LYS A 85 9.79 -17.96 16.56
N LYS A 86 10.56 -16.93 16.91
CA LYS A 86 11.82 -16.60 16.23
C LYS A 86 12.81 -17.76 16.36
N GLU A 87 13.08 -18.24 17.57
CA GLU A 87 13.98 -19.37 17.82
C GLU A 87 13.53 -20.63 17.08
N ARG A 88 12.22 -20.92 17.10
CA ARG A 88 11.65 -22.04 16.36
C ARG A 88 11.85 -21.87 14.85
N PHE A 89 11.61 -20.68 14.30
CA PHE A 89 11.78 -20.43 12.88
C PHE A 89 13.25 -20.57 12.45
N LEU A 90 14.17 -20.01 13.25
CA LEU A 90 15.62 -20.16 13.05
C LEU A 90 16.07 -21.62 13.07
N LYS A 91 15.44 -22.47 13.89
CA LYS A 91 15.78 -23.90 14.02
C LYS A 91 15.17 -24.75 12.90
N ASP A 92 13.88 -24.59 12.66
CA ASP A 92 13.08 -25.50 11.82
C ASP A 92 13.12 -25.11 10.33
N TYR A 93 13.37 -23.84 10.01
CA TYR A 93 13.29 -23.27 8.65
C TYR A 93 14.59 -22.54 8.26
N ARG A 94 15.74 -23.19 8.51
CA ARG A 94 17.08 -22.60 8.27
C ARG A 94 17.27 -22.08 6.84
N ARG A 95 16.78 -22.83 5.85
CA ARG A 95 16.90 -22.44 4.44
C ARG A 95 16.12 -21.15 4.16
N GLU A 96 14.90 -21.03 4.67
CA GLU A 96 14.05 -19.87 4.51
C GLU A 96 14.64 -18.63 5.18
N VAL A 97 15.34 -18.81 6.31
CA VAL A 97 16.11 -17.76 6.99
C VAL A 97 17.27 -17.30 6.11
N GLU A 98 18.12 -18.22 5.65
CA GLU A 98 19.26 -17.91 4.77
C GLU A 98 18.80 -17.18 3.50
N GLU A 99 17.74 -17.66 2.86
CA GLU A 99 17.17 -17.02 1.68
C GLU A 99 16.59 -15.62 1.98
N SER A 100 16.01 -15.42 3.17
CA SER A 100 15.50 -14.10 3.60
C SER A 100 16.62 -13.10 3.85
N LEU A 101 17.68 -13.52 4.54
CA LEU A 101 18.87 -12.67 4.77
C LEU A 101 19.57 -12.35 3.45
N ALA A 102 19.74 -13.33 2.57
CA ALA A 102 20.35 -13.12 1.27
C ALA A 102 19.54 -12.16 0.36
N ARG A 103 18.20 -12.15 0.46
CA ARG A 103 17.38 -11.14 -0.23
C ARG A 103 17.59 -9.75 0.37
N ALA A 104 17.62 -9.64 1.70
CA ALA A 104 17.85 -8.37 2.38
C ALA A 104 19.24 -7.80 2.09
N ASP A 105 20.29 -8.62 2.07
CA ASP A 105 21.66 -8.20 1.73
C ASP A 105 21.75 -7.64 0.31
N LYS A 106 21.07 -8.27 -0.66
CA LYS A 106 20.98 -7.72 -2.03
C LYS A 106 20.31 -6.35 -2.04
N LEU A 107 19.28 -6.14 -1.23
CA LEU A 107 18.65 -4.83 -1.09
C LEU A 107 19.63 -3.80 -0.50
N LEU A 108 20.44 -4.16 0.50
CA LEU A 108 21.49 -3.26 1.02
C LEU A 108 22.51 -2.86 -0.05
N GLU A 109 22.74 -3.71 -1.06
CA GLU A 109 23.56 -3.40 -2.24
C GLU A 109 22.78 -2.66 -3.35
N HIS A 110 21.57 -2.19 -3.07
CA HIS A 110 20.63 -1.55 -4.00
C HIS A 110 20.26 -2.44 -5.20
N LYS A 111 20.37 -3.76 -5.07
CA LYS A 111 20.01 -4.73 -6.12
C LYS A 111 18.58 -5.20 -5.93
N PHE A 112 17.74 -4.90 -6.91
CA PHE A 112 16.34 -5.26 -6.94
C PHE A 112 16.06 -6.28 -8.04
N SER A 113 15.04 -7.11 -7.83
CA SER A 113 14.56 -8.03 -8.86
C SER A 113 13.04 -8.17 -8.75
N PHE A 114 12.33 -7.73 -9.78
CA PHE A 114 10.88 -7.81 -9.87
C PHE A 114 10.47 -8.13 -11.30
N LEU A 115 9.34 -8.84 -11.46
CA LEU A 115 8.79 -9.18 -12.79
C LEU A 115 9.80 -9.86 -13.74
N GLY A 116 10.75 -10.62 -13.18
CA GLY A 116 11.81 -11.28 -13.96
C GLY A 116 12.93 -10.36 -14.46
N VAL A 117 12.94 -9.09 -14.03
CA VAL A 117 13.96 -8.10 -14.38
C VAL A 117 14.76 -7.72 -13.13
N SER A 118 16.08 -7.64 -13.26
CA SER A 118 16.98 -7.23 -12.20
C SER A 118 17.66 -5.91 -12.55
N PHE A 119 17.81 -5.03 -11.56
CA PHE A 119 18.42 -3.72 -11.72
C PHE A 119 19.08 -3.25 -10.42
N THR A 120 20.02 -2.32 -10.55
CA THR A 120 20.64 -1.62 -9.41
C THR A 120 20.14 -0.19 -9.38
N LEU A 121 19.54 0.23 -8.27
CA LEU A 121 19.10 1.61 -8.09
C LEU A 121 20.23 2.49 -7.55
N PRO A 122 20.30 3.78 -7.92
CA PRO A 122 21.24 4.68 -7.30
C PRO A 122 20.85 5.00 -5.85
N ASP A 123 21.74 5.69 -5.15
CA ASP A 123 21.51 6.24 -3.81
C ASP A 123 21.60 7.78 -3.88
N PRO A 124 20.51 8.52 -3.58
CA PRO A 124 19.18 8.06 -3.17
C PRO A 124 18.36 7.42 -4.30
N ILE A 125 17.33 6.66 -3.93
CA ILE A 125 16.44 5.99 -4.89
C ILE A 125 15.57 7.03 -5.63
N PRO A 126 15.52 7.01 -6.97
CA PRO A 126 14.72 7.94 -7.75
C PRO A 126 13.29 7.39 -7.87
N TRP A 127 12.51 7.51 -6.79
CA TRP A 127 11.16 6.90 -6.66
C TRP A 127 10.18 7.23 -7.79
N GLN A 128 10.39 8.36 -8.46
CA GLN A 128 9.52 8.87 -9.53
C GLN A 128 10.06 8.55 -10.93
N SER A 129 11.11 7.73 -11.05
CA SER A 129 11.74 7.37 -12.32
C SER A 129 11.59 5.89 -12.62
N ASP A 130 11.62 5.53 -13.91
CA ASP A 130 11.78 4.14 -14.32
C ASP A 130 13.13 3.60 -13.83
N PRO A 131 13.16 2.48 -13.09
CA PRO A 131 14.36 2.00 -12.44
C PRO A 131 15.43 1.47 -13.41
N LEU A 132 15.06 1.23 -14.67
CA LEU A 132 15.98 0.76 -15.72
C LEU A 132 16.64 1.91 -16.47
N SER A 133 15.84 2.85 -16.99
CA SER A 133 16.31 3.99 -17.77
C SER A 133 16.68 5.21 -16.93
N LEU A 134 16.23 5.24 -15.67
CA LEU A 134 16.28 6.39 -14.76
C LEU A 134 15.54 7.63 -15.28
N THR A 135 14.70 7.47 -16.31
CA THR A 135 13.90 8.55 -16.87
C THR A 135 12.76 8.92 -15.90
N PRO A 136 12.62 10.20 -15.51
CA PRO A 136 11.61 10.63 -14.57
C PRO A 136 10.21 10.68 -15.18
N TYR A 137 9.21 10.35 -14.38
CA TYR A 137 7.81 10.65 -14.67
C TYR A 137 7.47 12.11 -14.32
N PRO A 138 6.48 12.71 -15.02
CA PRO A 138 5.97 14.04 -14.68
C PRO A 138 5.55 14.12 -13.22
N GLN A 139 5.90 15.24 -12.58
CA GLN A 139 5.48 15.55 -11.22
C GLN A 139 4.15 16.30 -11.19
N GLY A 140 3.46 16.23 -10.06
CA GLY A 140 2.22 16.97 -9.80
C GLY A 140 1.09 16.08 -9.35
N PHE A 141 -0.15 16.56 -9.52
CA PHE A 141 -1.34 15.86 -9.08
C PHE A 141 -1.44 14.48 -9.75
N TYR A 142 -1.63 13.43 -8.96
CA TYR A 142 -1.49 12.05 -9.41
C TYR A 142 -2.32 11.69 -10.66
N ARG A 143 -3.52 12.27 -10.84
CA ARG A 143 -4.37 11.99 -12.02
C ARG A 143 -3.98 12.75 -13.29
N ASP A 144 -3.09 13.74 -13.18
CA ASP A 144 -2.56 14.44 -14.36
C ASP A 144 -1.38 13.69 -14.99
N ILE A 145 -0.86 12.66 -14.30
CA ILE A 145 0.25 11.84 -14.77
C ILE A 145 -0.30 10.81 -15.75
N ASP A 146 0.11 10.93 -17.00
CA ASP A 146 -0.24 9.95 -18.02
C ASP A 146 0.57 8.67 -17.86
N ILE A 147 -0.07 7.66 -17.25
CA ILE A 147 0.47 6.31 -17.02
C ILE A 147 0.16 5.32 -18.14
N PHE A 148 -0.62 5.71 -19.15
CA PHE A 148 -1.07 4.81 -20.21
C PHE A 148 -0.38 5.04 -21.54
N THR A 149 -0.12 6.30 -21.90
CA THR A 149 0.39 6.64 -23.24
C THR A 149 1.79 7.23 -23.23
N ASN A 150 2.32 7.62 -22.07
CA ASN A 150 3.69 8.07 -21.93
C ASN A 150 4.68 6.90 -22.02
N LYS A 151 5.19 6.63 -23.22
CA LYS A 151 6.23 5.62 -23.45
C LYS A 151 7.64 6.10 -23.18
N ASN A 152 7.84 7.41 -22.99
CA ASN A 152 9.19 7.99 -22.87
C ASN A 152 9.85 7.62 -21.55
N ALA A 153 9.05 7.43 -20.51
CA ALA A 153 9.52 7.10 -19.16
C ALA A 153 9.57 5.60 -18.89
N GLY A 154 9.67 4.74 -19.91
CA GLY A 154 9.79 3.28 -19.74
C GLY A 154 8.47 2.58 -19.36
N ASP A 155 8.57 1.36 -18.82
CA ASP A 155 7.40 0.59 -18.37
C ASP A 155 7.05 1.01 -16.94
N ILE A 156 5.88 1.66 -16.81
CA ILE A 156 5.31 2.12 -15.54
C ILE A 156 5.23 1.02 -14.47
N LYS A 157 5.12 -0.26 -14.87
CA LYS A 157 5.07 -1.39 -13.93
C LYS A 157 6.33 -1.47 -13.10
N HIS A 158 7.51 -1.23 -13.67
CA HIS A 158 8.76 -1.28 -12.91
C HIS A 158 8.82 -0.19 -11.83
N VAL A 159 8.33 1.01 -12.17
CA VAL A 159 8.20 2.12 -11.20
C VAL A 159 7.26 1.71 -10.07
N TRP A 160 6.11 1.14 -10.42
CA TRP A 160 5.14 0.71 -9.42
C TRP A 160 5.64 -0.43 -8.55
N GLU A 161 6.41 -1.39 -9.07
CA GLU A 161 6.99 -2.46 -8.23
C GLU A 161 7.86 -1.90 -7.10
N VAL A 162 8.71 -0.90 -7.41
CA VAL A 162 9.50 -0.21 -6.38
C VAL A 162 8.57 0.55 -5.43
N ASN A 163 7.58 1.27 -5.95
CA ASN A 163 6.66 2.07 -5.15
C ASN A 163 5.62 1.27 -4.34
N ARG A 164 5.48 -0.05 -4.57
CA ARG A 164 4.69 -0.93 -3.71
C ARG A 164 5.34 -1.17 -2.35
N LEU A 165 6.62 -0.85 -2.19
CA LEU A 165 7.38 -0.97 -0.94
C LEU A 165 7.44 -2.41 -0.37
N GLN A 166 7.20 -3.43 -1.20
CA GLN A 166 7.23 -4.83 -0.78
C GLN A 166 8.60 -5.25 -0.23
N PHE A 167 9.68 -4.63 -0.72
CA PHE A 167 11.04 -4.87 -0.23
C PHE A 167 11.24 -4.49 1.24
N LEU A 168 10.42 -3.59 1.80
CA LEU A 168 10.48 -3.24 3.22
C LEU A 168 10.10 -4.43 4.11
N ILE A 169 9.26 -5.34 3.63
CA ILE A 169 8.93 -6.59 4.35
C ILE A 169 10.19 -7.44 4.51
N GLU A 170 11.00 -7.57 3.46
CA GLU A 170 12.23 -8.36 3.52
C GLU A 170 13.25 -7.76 4.48
N LEU A 171 13.41 -6.42 4.49
CA LEU A 171 14.27 -5.74 5.46
C LEU A 171 13.76 -5.88 6.90
N ALA A 172 12.45 -5.70 7.13
CA ALA A 172 11.85 -5.83 8.47
C ALA A 172 11.99 -7.26 9.00
N LYS A 173 11.72 -8.26 8.15
CA LYS A 173 11.86 -9.68 8.46
C LYS A 173 13.32 -10.04 8.75
N ALA A 174 14.27 -9.55 7.96
CA ALA A 174 15.69 -9.78 8.20
C ALA A 174 16.15 -9.16 9.54
N ALA A 175 15.73 -7.92 9.82
CA ALA A 175 16.01 -7.25 11.09
C ALA A 175 15.48 -8.07 12.30
N TRP A 176 14.26 -8.58 12.20
CA TRP A 176 13.67 -9.42 13.25
C TRP A 176 14.41 -10.75 13.42
N LEU A 177 14.72 -11.43 12.32
CA LEU A 177 15.37 -12.75 12.35
C LEU A 177 16.82 -12.71 12.84
N SER A 178 17.64 -11.78 12.33
CA SER A 178 19.06 -11.71 12.67
C SER A 178 19.37 -10.84 13.88
N GLY A 179 18.51 -9.87 14.20
CA GLY A 179 18.80 -8.83 15.20
C GLY A 179 19.82 -7.78 14.72
N GLU A 180 20.27 -7.84 13.46
CA GLU A 180 21.25 -6.87 12.94
C GLU A 180 20.60 -5.53 12.59
N GLU A 181 21.09 -4.44 13.20
CA GLU A 181 20.53 -3.09 13.05
C GLU A 181 20.58 -2.56 11.61
N LYS A 182 21.54 -3.03 10.79
CA LYS A 182 21.73 -2.60 9.39
C LYS A 182 20.47 -2.72 8.54
N TYR A 183 19.64 -3.74 8.79
CA TYR A 183 18.40 -3.97 8.04
C TYR A 183 17.30 -3.00 8.45
N SER A 184 17.13 -2.75 9.76
CA SER A 184 16.19 -1.76 10.27
C SER A 184 16.59 -0.34 9.87
N GLU A 185 17.87 0.01 9.94
CA GLU A 185 18.34 1.34 9.56
C GLU A 185 18.05 1.65 8.09
N LYS A 186 18.33 0.71 7.19
CA LYS A 186 18.04 0.89 5.76
C LYS A 186 16.53 0.95 5.47
N LEU A 187 15.73 0.15 6.17
CA LEU A 187 14.26 0.23 6.09
C LEU A 187 13.76 1.62 6.47
N GLU A 188 14.24 2.15 7.60
CA GLU A 188 13.84 3.45 8.12
C GLU A 188 14.23 4.58 7.17
N GLU A 189 15.47 4.56 6.69
CA GLU A 189 15.99 5.50 5.70
C GLU A 189 15.11 5.55 4.45
N TRP A 190 14.88 4.40 3.82
CA TRP A 190 14.10 4.32 2.58
C TRP A 190 12.62 4.63 2.77
N LEU A 191 12.01 4.20 3.88
CA LEU A 191 10.62 4.53 4.17
C LEU A 191 10.43 6.06 4.32
N LEU A 192 11.30 6.71 5.07
CA LEU A 192 11.19 8.15 5.35
C LEU A 192 11.52 8.98 4.10
N ASP A 193 12.54 8.59 3.33
CA ASP A 193 12.84 9.21 2.04
C ASP A 193 11.67 9.03 1.06
N TRP A 194 11.08 7.83 0.98
CA TRP A 194 9.90 7.60 0.15
C TRP A 194 8.74 8.52 0.56
N ILE A 195 8.46 8.67 1.86
CA ILE A 195 7.38 9.55 2.36
C ILE A 195 7.63 11.02 1.98
N ASP A 196 8.88 11.51 2.09
CA ASP A 196 9.25 12.86 1.67
C ASP A 196 9.05 13.07 0.16
N LYS A 197 9.50 12.11 -0.64
CA LYS A 197 9.49 12.20 -2.12
C LYS A 197 8.18 11.81 -2.77
N ASN A 198 7.24 11.22 -2.03
CA ASN A 198 5.94 10.81 -2.55
C ASN A 198 4.77 11.39 -1.74
N PRO A 199 4.63 12.74 -1.68
CA PRO A 199 3.59 13.37 -0.90
C PRO A 199 2.18 12.90 -1.29
N TYR A 200 1.26 12.98 -0.34
CA TYR A 200 -0.12 12.52 -0.52
C TYR A 200 -0.76 13.08 -1.81
N LYS A 201 -1.29 12.18 -2.65
CA LYS A 201 -1.93 12.50 -3.95
C LYS A 201 -1.01 13.23 -4.96
N GLN A 202 0.31 13.12 -4.82
CA GLN A 202 1.29 13.68 -5.75
C GLN A 202 2.18 12.58 -6.36
N GLY A 203 2.48 12.71 -7.64
CA GLY A 203 3.45 11.82 -8.29
C GLY A 203 2.89 10.44 -8.65
N VAL A 204 3.73 9.67 -9.34
CA VAL A 204 3.36 8.42 -10.01
C VAL A 204 2.98 7.31 -9.04
N ALA A 205 3.52 7.37 -7.82
CA ALA A 205 3.27 6.40 -6.75
C ALA A 205 1.79 6.38 -6.29
N TRP A 206 1.05 7.47 -6.51
CA TRP A 206 -0.38 7.59 -6.20
C TRP A 206 -1.27 7.47 -7.45
N ALA A 207 -0.70 7.21 -8.64
CA ALA A 207 -1.44 7.26 -9.91
C ALA A 207 -2.35 6.03 -10.15
N SER A 208 -2.06 4.89 -9.51
CA SER A 208 -2.86 3.66 -9.62
C SER A 208 -3.29 3.18 -8.24
N ALA A 209 -4.60 2.96 -8.09
CA ALA A 209 -5.19 2.56 -6.82
C ALA A 209 -4.80 1.13 -6.41
N LEU A 210 -4.64 0.22 -7.37
CA LEU A 210 -4.11 -1.12 -7.10
C LEU A 210 -2.76 -1.07 -6.38
N GLU A 211 -1.85 -0.20 -6.83
CA GLU A 211 -0.51 -0.10 -6.23
C GLU A 211 -0.56 0.47 -4.82
N VAL A 212 -1.49 1.40 -4.56
CA VAL A 212 -1.77 1.91 -3.21
C VAL A 212 -2.31 0.78 -2.33
N GLY A 213 -3.19 -0.08 -2.86
CA GLY A 213 -3.72 -1.26 -2.17
C GLY A 213 -2.61 -2.24 -1.79
N VAL A 214 -1.75 -2.61 -2.74
CA VAL A 214 -0.60 -3.49 -2.49
C VAL A 214 0.38 -2.85 -1.51
N ARG A 215 0.61 -1.54 -1.58
CA ARG A 215 1.45 -0.82 -0.61
C ARG A 215 0.88 -0.88 0.80
N VAL A 216 -0.44 -0.79 0.99
CA VAL A 216 -1.05 -1.01 2.32
C VAL A 216 -0.73 -2.41 2.83
N THR A 217 -0.91 -3.44 1.99
CA THR A 217 -0.57 -4.83 2.36
C THR A 217 0.90 -4.94 2.75
N ALA A 218 1.81 -4.32 2.00
CA ALA A 218 3.23 -4.32 2.32
C ALA A 218 3.54 -3.60 3.64
N LEU A 219 2.91 -2.45 3.88
CA LEU A 219 3.13 -1.66 5.10
C LEU A 219 2.61 -2.36 6.35
N VAL A 220 1.47 -3.06 6.29
CA VAL A 220 0.97 -3.79 7.48
C VAL A 220 1.89 -4.93 7.86
N TRP A 221 2.40 -5.70 6.89
CA TRP A 221 3.38 -6.76 7.15
C TRP A 221 4.74 -6.21 7.60
N THR A 222 5.20 -5.12 6.98
CA THR A 222 6.42 -4.40 7.40
C THR A 222 6.30 -3.96 8.85
N LEU A 223 5.15 -3.39 9.22
CA LEU A 223 4.87 -2.91 10.56
C LEU A 223 4.83 -4.06 11.58
N GLU A 224 4.25 -5.22 11.24
CA GLU A 224 4.26 -6.42 12.11
C GLU A 224 5.67 -6.91 12.42
N PHE A 225 6.55 -7.03 11.42
CA PHE A 225 7.93 -7.46 11.64
C PHE A 225 8.76 -6.37 12.33
N TYR A 226 8.64 -5.11 11.91
CA TYR A 226 9.45 -4.01 12.44
C TYR A 226 9.19 -3.79 13.93
N ARG A 227 7.93 -3.84 14.39
CA ARG A 227 7.63 -3.69 15.83
C ARG A 227 8.16 -4.83 16.69
N ALA A 228 8.40 -6.00 16.10
CA ALA A 228 8.89 -7.18 16.78
C ALA A 228 10.42 -7.17 16.92
N THR A 229 11.11 -6.23 16.26
CA THR A 229 12.54 -6.00 16.47
C THR A 229 12.81 -5.51 17.89
N GLU A 230 14.06 -5.58 18.35
CA GLU A 230 14.42 -5.17 19.71
C GLU A 230 14.25 -3.66 19.96
N LYS A 231 14.42 -2.83 18.93
CA LYS A 231 14.50 -1.37 19.05
C LYS A 231 13.68 -0.62 17.98
N PRO A 232 12.36 -0.86 17.85
CA PRO A 232 11.54 -0.13 16.90
C PRO A 232 11.49 1.36 17.29
N LYS A 233 11.74 2.24 16.33
CA LYS A 233 11.72 3.68 16.58
C LYS A 233 10.28 4.21 16.50
N PRO A 234 9.79 4.91 17.55
CA PRO A 234 8.42 5.42 17.59
C PRO A 234 8.00 6.25 16.36
N TYR A 235 8.86 7.16 15.90
CA TYR A 235 8.54 8.04 14.77
C TYR A 235 8.37 7.28 13.44
N VAL A 236 9.02 6.12 13.28
CA VAL A 236 8.92 5.27 12.10
C VAL A 236 7.58 4.54 12.11
N VAL A 237 7.17 4.02 13.28
CA VAL A 237 5.83 3.44 13.49
C VAL A 237 4.74 4.47 13.23
N ALA A 238 4.89 5.69 13.76
CA ALA A 238 3.99 6.80 13.50
C ALA A 238 3.90 7.13 11.99
N ALA A 239 5.03 7.16 11.29
CA ALA A 239 5.08 7.40 9.85
C ALA A 239 4.34 6.30 9.05
N MET A 240 4.53 5.02 9.39
CA MET A 240 3.79 3.91 8.78
C MET A 240 2.28 4.02 9.02
N LEU A 241 1.85 4.28 10.27
CA LEU A 241 0.43 4.45 10.59
C LEU A 241 -0.22 5.58 9.79
N LYS A 242 0.46 6.73 9.70
CA LYS A 242 -0.01 7.88 8.92
C LYS A 242 -0.10 7.53 7.44
N LEU A 243 0.89 6.83 6.88
CA LEU A 243 0.88 6.42 5.47
C LEU A 243 -0.23 5.41 5.17
N ILE A 244 -0.47 4.44 6.06
CA ILE A 244 -1.58 3.48 5.94
C ILE A 244 -2.91 4.23 5.97
N TYR A 245 -3.11 5.16 6.90
CA TYR A 245 -4.32 5.98 6.97
C TYR A 245 -4.55 6.78 5.68
N LEU A 246 -3.53 7.48 5.19
CA LEU A 246 -3.63 8.26 3.96
C LEU A 246 -3.95 7.37 2.75
N SER A 247 -3.33 6.19 2.69
CA SER A 247 -3.60 5.18 1.66
C SER A 247 -5.05 4.66 1.73
N GLY A 248 -5.58 4.37 2.92
CA GLY A 248 -6.98 4.00 3.12
C GLY A 248 -7.95 5.11 2.68
N SER A 249 -7.65 6.36 3.04
CA SER A 249 -8.43 7.53 2.61
C SER A 249 -8.43 7.68 1.09
N TYR A 250 -7.27 7.50 0.46
CA TYR A 250 -7.15 7.51 -1.00
C TYR A 250 -7.97 6.38 -1.64
N LEU A 251 -7.82 5.14 -1.16
CA LEU A 251 -8.47 3.96 -1.74
C LEU A 251 -9.99 4.07 -1.68
N TYR A 252 -10.52 4.55 -0.55
CA TYR A 252 -11.96 4.76 -0.38
C TYR A 252 -12.56 5.67 -1.47
N GLU A 253 -11.81 6.66 -1.95
CA GLU A 253 -12.27 7.60 -2.98
C GLU A 253 -12.01 7.12 -4.42
N ASN A 254 -11.10 6.15 -4.61
CA ASN A 254 -10.49 5.83 -5.90
C ASN A 254 -10.66 4.38 -6.37
N LEU A 255 -11.52 3.57 -5.74
CA LEU A 255 -11.83 2.22 -6.20
C LEU A 255 -12.26 2.19 -7.68
N SER A 256 -11.67 1.28 -8.46
CA SER A 256 -11.76 1.12 -9.92
C SER A 256 -13.04 0.41 -10.40
N ILE A 257 -14.18 0.69 -9.76
CA ILE A 257 -15.47 -0.02 -9.92
C ILE A 257 -15.88 -0.17 -11.40
N TYR A 258 -15.72 0.86 -12.22
CA TYR A 258 -16.10 0.88 -13.64
C TYR A 258 -14.91 1.05 -14.59
N PHE A 259 -13.70 0.74 -14.12
CA PHE A 259 -12.47 0.89 -14.91
C PHE A 259 -11.74 -0.44 -15.09
N SER A 260 -11.47 -1.13 -13.99
CA SER A 260 -10.77 -2.42 -13.98
C SER A 260 -11.35 -3.31 -12.88
N PRO A 261 -12.54 -3.90 -13.08
CA PRO A 261 -13.31 -4.55 -12.02
C PRO A 261 -12.82 -5.96 -11.66
N TYR A 262 -11.76 -6.45 -12.31
CA TYR A 262 -11.16 -7.77 -12.02
C TYR A 262 -10.09 -7.64 -10.93
N ASN A 263 -8.89 -8.18 -11.14
CA ASN A 263 -7.83 -8.21 -10.13
C ASN A 263 -7.53 -6.84 -9.46
N HIS A 264 -7.63 -5.72 -10.20
CA HIS A 264 -7.37 -4.38 -9.68
C HIS A 264 -8.33 -4.03 -8.54
N LEU A 265 -9.63 -4.13 -8.79
CA LEU A 265 -10.65 -3.81 -7.79
C LEU A 265 -10.52 -4.69 -6.54
N ILE A 266 -10.13 -5.96 -6.71
CA ILE A 266 -9.91 -6.87 -5.58
C ILE A 266 -8.70 -6.45 -4.75
N GLY A 267 -7.56 -6.13 -5.39
CA GLY A 267 -6.37 -5.66 -4.66
C GLY A 267 -6.58 -4.32 -3.95
N GLU A 268 -7.30 -3.41 -4.60
CA GLU A 268 -7.71 -2.12 -4.01
C GLU A 268 -8.61 -2.33 -2.78
N ALA A 269 -9.61 -3.21 -2.90
CA ALA A 269 -10.52 -3.52 -1.82
C ALA A 269 -9.82 -4.26 -0.67
N ALA A 270 -8.93 -5.21 -0.95
CA ALA A 270 -8.16 -5.91 0.08
C ALA A 270 -7.27 -4.94 0.87
N GLY A 271 -6.55 -4.04 0.21
CA GLY A 271 -5.78 -3.00 0.90
C GLY A 271 -6.66 -2.08 1.75
N LEU A 272 -7.82 -1.65 1.23
CA LEU A 272 -8.78 -0.85 1.99
C LEU A 272 -9.36 -1.60 3.19
N PHE A 273 -9.62 -2.90 3.03
CA PHE A 273 -10.09 -3.78 4.10
C PHE A 273 -9.04 -3.87 5.20
N LEU A 274 -7.79 -4.17 4.87
CA LEU A 274 -6.70 -4.24 5.86
C LEU A 274 -6.55 -2.93 6.63
N ALA A 275 -6.57 -1.77 5.96
CA ALA A 275 -6.48 -0.46 6.61
C ALA A 275 -7.65 -0.19 7.58
N GLY A 276 -8.87 -0.62 7.24
CA GLY A 276 -10.04 -0.42 8.10
C GLY A 276 -10.18 -1.47 9.21
N TYR A 277 -9.94 -2.74 8.89
CA TYR A 277 -10.12 -3.87 9.79
C TYR A 277 -9.03 -3.93 10.86
N LEU A 278 -7.76 -3.73 10.49
CA LEU A 278 -6.64 -3.83 11.43
C LEU A 278 -6.50 -2.61 12.33
N PHE A 279 -7.06 -1.46 11.94
CA PHE A 279 -6.91 -0.20 12.67
C PHE A 279 -8.28 0.44 12.96
N PRO A 280 -9.17 -0.22 13.74
CA PRO A 280 -10.46 0.33 14.12
C PRO A 280 -10.38 1.73 14.76
N GLY A 281 -9.24 2.10 15.35
CA GLY A 281 -9.05 3.43 15.92
C GLY A 281 -8.86 4.57 14.92
N PHE A 282 -8.69 4.28 13.62
CA PHE A 282 -8.72 5.33 12.60
C PHE A 282 -10.14 5.90 12.45
N ARG A 283 -10.24 7.22 12.31
CA ARG A 283 -11.49 7.98 12.18
C ARG A 283 -12.48 7.40 11.17
N ASP A 284 -11.93 6.83 10.11
CA ASP A 284 -12.65 6.40 8.92
C ASP A 284 -12.62 4.86 8.74
N ALA A 285 -12.09 4.12 9.73
CA ALA A 285 -11.86 2.67 9.67
C ALA A 285 -13.14 1.88 9.35
N ARG A 286 -14.21 2.10 10.12
CA ARG A 286 -15.46 1.34 9.99
C ARG A 286 -16.10 1.49 8.61
N LYS A 287 -16.06 2.68 8.01
CA LYS A 287 -16.62 2.90 6.67
C LYS A 287 -15.73 2.28 5.58
N TRP A 288 -14.41 2.20 5.81
CA TRP A 288 -13.48 1.50 4.92
C TRP A 288 -13.71 0.00 4.96
N GLU A 289 -13.72 -0.59 6.17
CA GLU A 289 -13.98 -2.01 6.41
C GLU A 289 -15.30 -2.44 5.74
N LYS A 290 -16.40 -1.74 6.03
CA LYS A 290 -17.72 -2.06 5.45
C LYS A 290 -17.72 -2.00 3.93
N ARG A 291 -17.15 -0.93 3.34
CA ARG A 291 -17.15 -0.75 1.89
C ARG A 291 -16.28 -1.78 1.19
N ALA A 292 -15.09 -2.03 1.72
CA ALA A 292 -14.17 -3.01 1.17
C ALA A 292 -14.75 -4.42 1.24
N TRP A 293 -15.32 -4.80 2.39
CA TRP A 293 -15.98 -6.08 2.57
C TRP A 293 -17.13 -6.28 1.59
N GLN A 294 -17.96 -5.26 1.40
CA GLN A 294 -19.03 -5.31 0.41
C GLN A 294 -18.47 -5.52 -1.01
N VAL A 295 -17.42 -4.81 -1.40
CA VAL A 295 -16.80 -5.00 -2.72
C VAL A 295 -16.24 -6.41 -2.88
N LEU A 296 -15.50 -6.93 -1.90
CA LEU A 296 -14.93 -8.28 -1.96
C LEU A 296 -16.03 -9.34 -2.09
N THR A 297 -17.06 -9.26 -1.26
CA THR A 297 -18.18 -10.22 -1.28
C THR A 297 -19.03 -10.11 -2.54
N ASP A 298 -19.31 -8.91 -3.04
CA ASP A 298 -20.06 -8.70 -4.28
C ASP A 298 -19.29 -9.17 -5.53
N GLN A 299 -17.96 -9.32 -5.45
CA GLN A 299 -17.10 -9.68 -6.57
C GLN A 299 -16.66 -11.14 -6.56
N ILE A 300 -16.68 -11.85 -5.43
CA ILE A 300 -16.10 -13.21 -5.35
C ILE A 300 -16.69 -14.17 -6.39
N GLU A 301 -18.02 -14.19 -6.55
CA GLU A 301 -18.72 -15.02 -7.55
C GLU A 301 -18.49 -14.54 -8.99
N LYS A 302 -17.97 -13.32 -9.18
CA LYS A 302 -17.62 -12.76 -10.49
C LYS A 302 -16.15 -12.99 -10.86
N GLN A 303 -15.27 -13.24 -9.88
CA GLN A 303 -13.85 -13.47 -10.12
C GLN A 303 -13.53 -14.94 -10.39
N PHE A 304 -14.38 -15.86 -9.94
CA PHE A 304 -14.16 -17.30 -10.07
C PHE A 304 -15.38 -17.99 -10.69
N HIS A 305 -15.12 -18.93 -11.58
CA HIS A 305 -16.13 -19.85 -12.11
C HIS A 305 -16.56 -20.87 -11.04
N PRO A 306 -17.68 -21.61 -11.24
CA PRO A 306 -18.13 -22.64 -10.30
C PRO A 306 -17.12 -23.75 -10.01
N ASP A 307 -16.12 -23.95 -10.89
CA ASP A 307 -15.01 -24.90 -10.70
C ASP A 307 -13.82 -24.29 -9.94
N GLY A 308 -13.89 -23.02 -9.56
CA GLY A 308 -12.85 -22.28 -8.84
C GLY A 308 -11.82 -21.60 -9.74
N ALA A 309 -11.85 -21.79 -11.07
CA ALA A 309 -10.91 -21.12 -11.98
C ALA A 309 -11.18 -19.62 -12.06
N SER A 310 -10.13 -18.80 -12.16
CA SER A 310 -10.30 -17.34 -12.34
C SER A 310 -10.88 -17.02 -13.72
N VAL A 311 -11.78 -16.02 -13.78
CA VAL A 311 -12.36 -15.53 -15.04
C VAL A 311 -11.35 -14.93 -16.01
N GLU A 312 -10.17 -14.50 -15.54
CA GLU A 312 -9.09 -14.03 -16.40
C GLU A 312 -8.36 -15.17 -17.12
N GLN A 313 -8.63 -16.43 -16.74
CA GLN A 313 -8.06 -17.65 -17.35
C GLN A 313 -6.52 -17.64 -17.44
N ALA A 314 -5.88 -17.00 -16.46
CA ALA A 314 -4.43 -16.94 -16.32
C ALA A 314 -4.03 -17.31 -14.89
N SER A 315 -3.13 -18.27 -14.74
CA SER A 315 -2.69 -18.78 -13.44
C SER A 315 -2.09 -17.71 -12.54
N PHE A 316 -1.36 -16.74 -13.12
CA PHE A 316 -0.80 -15.62 -12.37
C PHE A 316 -1.89 -14.73 -11.77
N TYR A 317 -2.90 -14.32 -12.56
CA TYR A 317 -4.01 -13.51 -12.05
C TYR A 317 -4.91 -14.29 -11.09
N HIS A 318 -5.05 -15.59 -11.27
CA HIS A 318 -5.71 -16.46 -10.29
C HIS A 318 -5.00 -16.40 -8.93
N HIS A 319 -3.68 -16.65 -8.90
CA HIS A 319 -2.88 -16.59 -7.68
C HIS A 319 -2.93 -15.20 -7.03
N PHE A 320 -2.78 -14.14 -7.83
CA PHE A 320 -2.79 -12.76 -7.36
C PHE A 320 -4.14 -12.37 -6.74
N THR A 321 -5.24 -12.69 -7.43
CA THR A 321 -6.60 -12.37 -6.97
C THR A 321 -6.98 -13.18 -5.74
N LEU A 322 -6.69 -14.49 -5.74
CA LEU A 322 -6.92 -15.36 -4.58
C LEU A 322 -6.09 -14.91 -3.38
N GLY A 323 -4.84 -14.52 -3.60
CA GLY A 323 -3.95 -14.00 -2.57
C GLY A 323 -4.56 -12.81 -1.83
N PHE A 324 -5.18 -11.87 -2.55
CA PHE A 324 -5.87 -10.74 -1.92
C PHE A 324 -7.08 -11.16 -1.07
N TYR A 325 -7.88 -12.12 -1.54
CA TYR A 325 -8.98 -12.65 -0.73
C TYR A 325 -8.48 -13.30 0.56
N LEU A 326 -7.37 -14.05 0.48
CA LEU A 326 -6.75 -14.68 1.65
C LEU A 326 -6.17 -13.69 2.66
N GLN A 327 -5.93 -12.44 2.28
CA GLN A 327 -5.56 -11.38 3.24
C GLN A 327 -6.79 -10.78 3.95
N ALA A 328 -8.00 -11.03 3.46
CA ALA A 328 -9.24 -10.44 3.95
C ALA A 328 -10.14 -11.41 4.74
N VAL A 329 -9.67 -12.65 4.97
CA VAL A 329 -10.28 -13.69 5.81
C VAL A 329 -9.35 -14.03 6.97
#